data_AF-A0A1G2JQT0-F1
#
_entry.id   AF-A0A1G2JQT0-F1
#
_cell.length_a   1.000
_cell.length_b   1.000
_cell.length_c   1.000
_cell.angle_alpha   90.00
_cell.angle_beta   90.00
_cell.angle_gamma   90.00
#
_symmetry.space_group_name_H-M   'P 1'
#
loop_
_entity.id
_entity.type
_entity.pdbx_description
1 polymer ?
#
loop_
_entity_poly.entity_id
_entity_poly.type
_entity_poly.pdbx_seq_one_letter_code
_entity_poly.pdbx_strand_id
1 'polypeptide(L)'
;MKKSTAKVGILGFGEIGSSMAQFYKNPRIKDLKKDDGLQGVEVLHICIPWFDNFIDIVKKEIKLANPKLTIIHTTVAPGTTQKLAKMFGGMVVHSPVRGVHPHLYKGIKTFVKYIGAENKKAGNMAEKHLISLGIKTKLFIPAKTTEALKIWDTTQYGWNIILNKEIKKWCDKNEVDFEKVYTEANISYNQGYKKLGRNEVLRPYLKYMKGKIGGHCVMQNCKILDSDIARIIINKNNKINF
;
A
#
# COMPACT_ATOMS: atom_id res chain seq x y z
N MET A 1 7.69 -16.22 16.12
CA MET A 1 6.48 -15.51 16.60
C MET A 1 5.33 -16.49 16.66
N LYS A 2 4.61 -16.53 17.79
CA LYS A 2 3.39 -17.34 17.90
C LYS A 2 2.31 -16.76 16.97
N LYS A 3 1.65 -17.61 16.19
CA LYS A 3 0.51 -17.22 15.34
C LYS A 3 -0.71 -16.89 16.21
N SER A 4 -1.48 -15.87 15.84
CA SER A 4 -2.67 -15.47 16.60
C SER A 4 -3.82 -16.47 16.46
N THR A 5 -4.62 -16.61 17.53
CA THR A 5 -5.85 -17.44 17.61
C THR A 5 -7.13 -16.63 17.41
N ALA A 6 -7.02 -15.32 17.12
CA ALA A 6 -8.17 -14.47 16.84
C ALA A 6 -9.04 -15.06 15.71
N LYS A 7 -10.37 -14.97 15.85
CA LYS A 7 -11.31 -15.40 14.82
C LYS A 7 -11.30 -14.36 13.70
N VAL A 8 -10.49 -14.59 12.67
CA VAL A 8 -10.32 -13.63 11.56
C VAL A 8 -10.79 -14.20 10.23
N GLY A 9 -11.34 -13.31 9.41
CA GLY A 9 -11.65 -13.56 8.01
C GLY A 9 -10.71 -12.79 7.09
N ILE A 10 -10.35 -13.37 5.95
CA ILE A 10 -9.57 -12.73 4.90
C ILE A 10 -10.35 -12.83 3.59
N LEU A 11 -10.80 -11.69 3.08
CA LEU A 11 -11.46 -11.57 1.78
C LEU A 11 -10.42 -11.21 0.72
N GLY A 12 -10.15 -12.12 -0.21
CA GLY A 12 -9.09 -12.05 -1.21
C GLY A 12 -7.80 -12.70 -0.72
N PHE A 13 -7.31 -13.70 -1.44
CA PHE A 13 -6.16 -14.53 -1.09
C PHE A 13 -5.00 -14.46 -2.10
N GLY A 14 -4.90 -13.33 -2.82
CA GLY A 14 -3.71 -12.98 -3.60
C GLY A 14 -2.50 -12.63 -2.72
N GLU A 15 -1.56 -11.84 -3.26
CA GLU A 15 -0.29 -11.50 -2.59
C GLU A 15 -0.47 -10.91 -1.17
N ILE A 16 -1.41 -9.96 -1.02
CA ILE A 16 -1.69 -9.31 0.26
C ILE A 16 -2.38 -10.29 1.23
N GLY A 17 -3.42 -10.97 0.76
CA GLY A 17 -4.22 -11.88 1.60
C GLY A 17 -3.42 -13.06 2.13
N SER A 18 -2.66 -13.72 1.25
CA SER A 18 -1.77 -14.81 1.63
C SER A 18 -0.67 -14.36 2.61
N SER A 19 -0.14 -13.14 2.46
CA SER A 19 0.83 -12.58 3.40
C SER A 19 0.22 -12.25 4.76
N MET A 20 -1.01 -11.73 4.79
CA MET A 20 -1.75 -11.48 6.04
C MET A 20 -2.12 -12.79 6.75
N ALA A 21 -2.48 -13.84 6.01
CA ALA A 21 -2.84 -15.14 6.58
C ALA A 21 -1.71 -15.78 7.40
N GLN A 22 -0.45 -15.51 7.05
CA GLN A 22 0.71 -16.04 7.77
C GLN A 22 0.80 -15.58 9.25
N PHE A 23 0.10 -14.51 9.64
CA PHE A 23 0.04 -14.03 11.02
C PHE A 23 -0.94 -14.82 11.91
N TYR A 24 -1.79 -15.66 11.32
CA TYR A 24 -2.86 -16.36 12.00
C TYR A 24 -2.69 -17.88 11.89
N LYS A 25 -3.18 -18.61 12.91
CA LYS A 25 -3.12 -20.08 12.91
C LYS A 25 -4.12 -20.65 11.91
N ASN A 26 -5.39 -20.26 12.04
CA ASN A 26 -6.52 -20.77 11.25
C ASN A 26 -7.45 -19.62 10.78
N PRO A 27 -6.97 -18.70 9.92
CA PRO A 27 -7.85 -17.67 9.35
C PRO A 27 -8.87 -18.31 8.40
N ARG A 28 -10.11 -17.82 8.41
CA ARG A 28 -11.07 -18.16 7.34
C ARG A 28 -10.75 -17.37 6.09
N ILE A 29 -10.70 -18.02 4.94
CA ILE A 29 -10.32 -17.40 3.67
C ILE A 29 -11.48 -17.49 2.70
N LYS A 30 -11.78 -16.37 2.05
CA LYS A 30 -12.71 -16.31 0.92
C LYS A 30 -12.07 -15.60 -0.26
N ASP A 31 -12.01 -16.29 -1.39
CA ASP A 31 -11.50 -15.86 -2.69
C ASP A 31 -12.22 -16.64 -3.81
N LEU A 32 -11.98 -16.31 -5.08
CA LEU A 32 -12.66 -16.90 -6.23
C LEU A 32 -12.59 -18.43 -6.29
N LYS A 33 -11.49 -19.03 -5.80
CA LYS A 33 -11.26 -20.49 -5.85
C LYS A 33 -11.35 -21.17 -4.48
N LYS A 34 -11.63 -20.43 -3.41
CA LYS A 34 -11.63 -20.95 -2.04
C LYS A 34 -12.62 -20.16 -1.20
N ASP A 35 -13.59 -20.82 -0.58
CA ASP A 35 -14.56 -20.17 0.31
C ASP A 35 -14.74 -20.99 1.59
N ASP A 36 -14.04 -20.60 2.66
CA ASP A 36 -14.20 -21.16 4.01
C ASP A 36 -15.42 -20.55 4.75
N GLY A 37 -16.16 -19.65 4.11
CA GLY A 37 -17.16 -18.78 4.73
C GLY A 37 -16.53 -17.70 5.62
N LEU A 38 -17.25 -16.61 5.88
CA LEU A 38 -16.78 -15.50 6.71
C LEU A 38 -17.65 -15.23 7.95
N GLN A 39 -18.69 -16.04 8.16
CA GLN A 39 -19.64 -15.87 9.28
C GLN A 39 -18.95 -16.11 10.63
N GLY A 40 -19.17 -15.21 11.59
CA GLY A 40 -18.69 -15.36 12.97
C GLY A 40 -17.22 -14.99 13.17
N VAL A 41 -16.59 -14.33 12.20
CA VAL A 41 -15.27 -13.72 12.37
C VAL A 41 -15.41 -12.41 13.15
N GLU A 42 -14.45 -12.12 14.03
CA GLU A 42 -14.44 -10.87 14.81
C GLU A 42 -13.76 -9.74 14.04
N VAL A 43 -12.71 -10.05 13.28
CA VAL A 43 -12.01 -9.09 12.42
C VAL A 43 -12.01 -9.59 10.98
N LEU A 44 -12.46 -8.74 10.06
CA LEU A 44 -12.45 -9.01 8.63
C LEU A 44 -11.36 -8.19 7.94
N HIS A 45 -10.41 -8.86 7.29
CA HIS A 45 -9.36 -8.26 6.49
C HIS A 45 -9.78 -8.24 5.02
N ILE A 46 -9.86 -7.05 4.42
CA ILE A 46 -10.19 -6.87 3.00
C ILE A 46 -8.89 -6.72 2.20
N CYS A 47 -8.66 -7.67 1.31
CA CYS A 47 -7.44 -7.84 0.51
C CYS A 47 -7.71 -8.05 -0.99
N ILE A 48 -8.97 -7.95 -1.43
CA ILE A 48 -9.33 -8.01 -2.87
C ILE A 48 -8.81 -6.77 -3.61
N PRO A 49 -8.49 -6.86 -4.91
CA PRO A 49 -8.09 -5.70 -5.71
C PRO A 49 -9.15 -4.59 -5.72
N TRP A 50 -8.73 -3.35 -5.98
CA TRP A 50 -9.66 -2.23 -6.20
C TRP A 50 -10.19 -2.23 -7.64
N PHE A 51 -11.50 -2.08 -7.79
CA PHE A 51 -12.24 -1.96 -9.05
C PHE A 51 -13.65 -1.39 -8.76
N ASP A 52 -14.43 -1.09 -9.80
CA ASP A 52 -15.68 -0.33 -9.68
C ASP A 52 -16.69 -0.93 -8.68
N ASN A 53 -16.80 -2.26 -8.64
CA ASN A 53 -17.72 -2.97 -7.74
C ASN A 53 -17.13 -3.28 -6.35
N PHE A 54 -15.96 -2.73 -6.00
CA PHE A 54 -15.27 -3.03 -4.74
C PHE A 54 -16.17 -2.76 -3.52
N ILE A 55 -16.82 -1.60 -3.47
CA ILE A 55 -17.64 -1.20 -2.32
C ILE A 55 -18.82 -2.15 -2.14
N ASP A 56 -19.47 -2.57 -3.21
CA ASP A 56 -20.65 -3.43 -3.14
C ASP A 56 -20.29 -4.85 -2.68
N ILE A 57 -19.17 -5.39 -3.17
CA ILE A 57 -18.65 -6.68 -2.71
C ILE A 57 -18.29 -6.60 -1.24
N VAL A 58 -17.51 -5.59 -0.83
CA VAL A 58 -17.11 -5.42 0.58
C VAL A 58 -18.34 -5.23 1.48
N LYS A 59 -19.32 -4.44 1.06
CA LYS A 59 -20.58 -4.25 1.79
C LYS A 59 -21.33 -5.57 1.97
N LYS A 60 -21.45 -6.38 0.92
CA LYS A 60 -22.08 -7.71 0.99
C LYS A 60 -21.36 -8.60 2.00
N GLU A 61 -20.04 -8.68 1.93
CA GLU A 61 -19.26 -9.56 2.80
C GLU A 61 -19.23 -9.08 4.25
N ILE A 62 -19.20 -7.77 4.53
CA ILE A 62 -19.34 -7.24 5.90
C ILE A 62 -20.70 -7.62 6.49
N LYS A 63 -21.80 -7.50 5.71
CA LYS A 63 -23.14 -7.89 6.17
C LYS A 63 -23.23 -9.38 6.51
N LEU A 64 -22.68 -10.24 5.66
CA LEU A 64 -22.68 -11.68 5.86
C LEU A 64 -21.81 -12.11 7.04
N ALA A 65 -20.62 -11.51 7.16
CA ALA A 65 -19.66 -11.84 8.21
C ALA A 65 -20.04 -11.28 9.58
N ASN A 66 -20.70 -10.11 9.60
CA ASN A 66 -21.02 -9.31 10.78
C ASN A 66 -19.83 -9.12 11.75
N PRO A 67 -18.66 -8.64 11.28
CA PRO A 67 -17.47 -8.53 12.11
C PRO A 67 -17.56 -7.36 13.09
N LYS A 68 -16.83 -7.46 14.20
CA LYS A 68 -16.66 -6.32 15.14
C LYS A 68 -15.81 -5.21 14.54
N LEU A 69 -14.90 -5.55 13.62
CA LEU A 69 -14.00 -4.61 12.95
C LEU A 69 -13.69 -5.09 11.53
N THR A 70 -13.70 -4.17 10.57
CA THR A 70 -13.18 -4.41 9.22
C THR A 70 -11.94 -3.57 8.95
N ILE A 71 -10.88 -4.20 8.41
CA ILE A 71 -9.62 -3.55 8.07
C ILE A 71 -9.36 -3.70 6.57
N ILE A 72 -9.32 -2.59 5.84
CA ILE A 72 -9.04 -2.55 4.41
C ILE A 72 -7.53 -2.44 4.20
N HIS A 73 -6.93 -3.45 3.56
CA HIS A 73 -5.49 -3.46 3.23
C HIS A 73 -5.21 -3.07 1.76
N THR A 74 -6.21 -3.21 0.92
CA THR A 74 -6.23 -2.78 -0.49
C THR A 74 -5.96 -1.29 -0.61
N THR A 75 -5.23 -0.88 -1.65
CA THR A 75 -5.14 0.55 -2.01
C THR A 75 -6.48 0.96 -2.64
N VAL A 76 -7.15 1.93 -2.05
CA VAL A 76 -8.49 2.38 -2.47
C VAL A 76 -8.52 3.87 -2.76
N ALA A 77 -9.50 4.32 -3.55
CA ALA A 77 -9.69 5.74 -3.82
C ALA A 77 -10.03 6.52 -2.53
N PRO A 78 -9.56 7.78 -2.36
CA PRO A 78 -9.85 8.56 -1.16
C PRO A 78 -11.36 8.76 -0.94
N GLY A 79 -11.83 8.48 0.28
CA GLY A 79 -13.24 8.52 0.69
C GLY A 79 -13.93 7.15 0.73
N THR A 80 -13.30 6.09 0.21
CA THR A 80 -13.86 4.73 0.21
C THR A 80 -14.17 4.25 1.63
N THR A 81 -13.20 4.39 2.54
CA THR A 81 -13.30 3.91 3.90
C THR A 81 -14.34 4.68 4.68
N GLN A 82 -14.42 6.00 4.48
CA GLN A 82 -15.47 6.82 5.08
C GLN A 82 -16.87 6.35 4.64
N LYS A 83 -17.06 6.06 3.35
CA LYS A 83 -18.35 5.58 2.82
C LYS A 83 -18.75 4.25 3.46
N LEU A 84 -17.82 3.30 3.58
CA LEU A 84 -18.08 2.02 4.26
C LEU A 84 -18.29 2.20 5.77
N ALA A 85 -17.48 3.03 6.44
CA ALA A 85 -17.60 3.31 7.86
C ALA A 85 -18.98 3.89 8.22
N LYS A 86 -19.51 4.81 7.41
CA LYS A 86 -20.88 5.35 7.57
C LYS A 86 -21.95 4.26 7.52
N MET A 87 -21.79 3.23 6.69
CA MET A 87 -22.75 2.13 6.56
C MET A 87 -22.69 1.12 7.70
N PHE A 88 -21.54 1.01 8.39
CA PHE A 88 -21.27 -0.05 9.36
C PHE A 88 -20.84 0.51 10.73
N GLY A 89 -21.55 1.52 11.22
CA GLY A 89 -21.41 2.03 12.58
C GLY A 89 -20.02 2.58 12.93
N GLY A 90 -19.25 3.00 11.93
CA GLY A 90 -17.89 3.53 12.10
C GLY A 90 -16.81 2.46 12.29
N MET A 91 -17.12 1.17 12.18
CA MET A 91 -16.20 0.05 12.47
C MET A 91 -15.42 -0.46 11.25
N VAL A 92 -15.07 0.46 10.34
CA VAL A 92 -14.26 0.18 9.16
C VAL A 92 -13.06 1.12 9.16
N VAL A 93 -11.86 0.56 8.98
CA VAL A 93 -10.61 1.32 8.92
C VAL A 93 -9.82 0.95 7.66
N HIS A 94 -8.92 1.84 7.25
CA HIS A 94 -7.95 1.59 6.19
C HIS A 94 -6.57 1.37 6.81
N SER A 95 -5.83 0.41 6.30
CA SER A 95 -4.47 0.13 6.74
C SER A 95 -3.67 -0.46 5.60
N PRO A 96 -3.19 0.37 4.66
CA PRO A 96 -2.60 -0.09 3.41
C PRO A 96 -1.32 -0.90 3.68
N VAL A 97 -0.94 -1.76 2.73
CA VAL A 97 0.31 -2.52 2.80
C VAL A 97 1.47 -1.73 2.19
N ARG A 98 2.60 -1.73 2.89
CA ARG A 98 3.92 -1.29 2.37
C ARG A 98 4.86 -2.49 2.41
N GLY A 99 5.71 -2.60 1.39
CA GLY A 99 6.60 -3.75 1.22
C GLY A 99 6.85 -4.05 -0.26
N VAL A 100 7.70 -5.04 -0.51
CA VAL A 100 8.09 -5.49 -1.84
C VAL A 100 7.65 -6.95 -2.02
N HIS A 101 6.93 -7.22 -3.11
CA HIS A 101 6.61 -8.58 -3.54
C HIS A 101 7.89 -9.31 -4.03
N PRO A 102 8.08 -10.62 -3.76
CA PRO A 102 7.15 -11.58 -3.11
C PRO A 102 7.16 -11.61 -1.59
N HIS A 103 8.02 -10.83 -0.93
CA HIS A 103 8.26 -10.93 0.51
C HIS A 103 7.38 -9.98 1.35
N LEU A 104 6.09 -9.87 1.01
CA LEU A 104 5.17 -8.93 1.68
C LEU A 104 4.99 -9.23 3.18
N TYR A 105 5.06 -10.50 3.62
CA TYR A 105 5.05 -10.83 5.05
C TYR A 105 6.18 -10.13 5.83
N LYS A 106 7.40 -10.14 5.28
CA LYS A 106 8.55 -9.42 5.87
C LYS A 106 8.29 -7.92 5.85
N GLY A 107 7.81 -7.39 4.72
CA GLY A 107 7.43 -5.97 4.59
C GLY A 107 6.44 -5.51 5.66
N ILE A 108 5.35 -6.26 5.86
CA ILE A 108 4.30 -5.96 6.85
C ILE A 108 4.87 -5.91 8.28
N LYS A 109 5.86 -6.75 8.61
CA LYS A 109 6.54 -6.70 9.92
C LYS A 109 7.52 -5.55 10.05
N THR A 110 8.20 -5.18 8.97
CA THR A 110 9.28 -4.20 8.99
C THR A 110 8.76 -2.77 9.07
N PHE A 111 7.77 -2.43 8.25
CA PHE A 111 7.27 -1.06 8.13
C PHE A 111 6.21 -0.75 9.19
N VAL A 112 6.17 0.52 9.63
CA VAL A 112 5.02 1.04 10.37
C VAL A 112 3.79 0.94 9.49
N LYS A 113 2.75 0.27 9.99
CA LYS A 113 1.46 0.14 9.35
C LYS A 113 0.55 1.27 9.83
N TYR A 114 0.35 2.26 8.97
CA TYR A 114 -0.58 3.34 9.26
C TYR A 114 -2.02 2.81 9.27
N ILE A 115 -2.83 3.35 10.17
CA ILE A 115 -4.25 3.04 10.30
C ILE A 115 -5.01 4.34 10.12
N GLY A 116 -5.92 4.39 9.16
CA GLY A 116 -6.83 5.49 8.95
C GLY A 116 -8.22 5.10 9.41
N ALA A 117 -8.82 5.87 10.31
CA ALA A 117 -10.16 5.62 10.82
C ALA A 117 -11.01 6.90 10.84
N GLU A 118 -12.33 6.74 10.83
CA GLU A 118 -13.27 7.86 11.00
C GLU A 118 -13.54 8.18 12.48
N ASN A 119 -13.17 7.30 13.41
CA ASN A 119 -13.28 7.53 14.84
C ASN A 119 -12.18 6.78 15.62
N LYS A 120 -11.87 7.26 16.83
CA LYS A 120 -10.83 6.66 17.70
C LYS A 120 -11.18 5.24 18.14
N LYS A 121 -12.45 4.88 18.32
CA LYS A 121 -12.86 3.54 18.78
C LYS A 121 -12.42 2.45 17.79
N ALA A 122 -12.77 2.60 16.51
CA ALA A 122 -12.37 1.67 15.47
C ALA A 122 -10.85 1.69 15.24
N GLY A 123 -10.25 2.89 15.24
CA GLY A 123 -8.80 3.07 15.11
C GLY A 123 -8.01 2.32 16.19
N ASN A 124 -8.37 2.50 17.47
CA ASN A 124 -7.71 1.86 18.60
C ASN A 124 -7.93 0.33 18.60
N MET A 125 -9.10 -0.13 18.16
CA MET A 125 -9.38 -1.57 18.03
C MET A 125 -8.49 -2.22 16.96
N ALA A 126 -8.33 -1.55 15.82
CA ALA A 126 -7.45 -2.00 14.75
C ALA A 126 -5.98 -1.96 15.16
N GLU A 127 -5.56 -0.90 15.86
CA GLU A 127 -4.21 -0.76 16.39
C GLU A 127 -3.90 -1.89 17.38
N LYS A 128 -4.77 -2.12 18.37
CA LYS A 128 -4.62 -3.21 19.33
C LYS A 128 -4.52 -4.57 18.63
N HIS A 129 -5.39 -4.82 17.65
CA HIS A 129 -5.36 -6.06 16.85
C HIS A 129 -4.02 -6.23 16.14
N LEU A 130 -3.56 -5.23 15.38
CA LEU A 130 -2.34 -5.32 14.59
C LEU A 130 -1.07 -5.38 15.47
N ILE A 131 -1.01 -4.64 16.58
CA ILE A 131 0.07 -4.72 17.57
C ILE A 131 0.16 -6.12 18.17
N SER A 132 -0.97 -6.78 18.44
CA SER A 132 -0.97 -8.17 18.96
C SER A 132 -0.31 -9.18 18.00
N LEU A 133 -0.20 -8.81 16.71
CA LEU A 133 0.49 -9.59 15.68
C LEU A 133 1.96 -9.20 15.53
N GLY A 134 2.51 -8.38 16.42
CA GLY A 134 3.88 -7.86 16.35
C GLY A 134 4.10 -6.82 15.25
N ILE A 135 3.04 -6.17 14.76
CA ILE A 135 3.12 -5.13 13.72
C ILE A 135 3.19 -3.76 14.40
N LYS A 136 4.14 -2.93 13.99
CA LYS A 136 4.23 -1.53 14.43
C LYS A 136 3.14 -0.72 13.77
N THR A 137 2.38 0.08 14.52
CA THR A 137 1.25 0.86 13.99
C THR A 137 1.37 2.34 14.29
N LYS A 138 0.61 3.15 13.54
CA LYS A 138 0.33 4.54 13.89
C LYS A 138 -1.06 4.91 13.39
N LEU A 139 -1.92 5.40 14.28
CA LEU A 139 -3.28 5.82 13.97
C LEU A 139 -3.33 7.26 13.43
N PHE A 140 -4.10 7.47 12.36
CA PHE A 140 -4.47 8.74 11.77
C PHE A 140 -6.00 8.85 11.63
N ILE A 141 -6.50 10.07 11.77
CA ILE A 141 -7.89 10.45 11.53
C ILE A 141 -7.86 11.69 10.63
N PRO A 142 -8.67 11.76 9.56
CA PRO A 142 -9.63 10.76 9.08
C PRO A 142 -8.98 9.61 8.28
N ALA A 143 -9.76 8.60 7.87
CA ALA A 143 -9.25 7.46 7.10
C ALA A 143 -8.67 7.88 5.74
N LYS A 144 -9.24 8.94 5.16
CA LYS A 144 -8.80 9.59 3.91
C LYS A 144 -7.30 9.93 3.90
N THR A 145 -6.73 10.21 5.07
CA THR A 145 -5.29 10.47 5.21
C THR A 145 -4.43 9.28 4.76
N THR A 146 -4.80 8.06 5.16
CA THR A 146 -4.03 6.86 4.78
C THR A 146 -4.31 6.38 3.36
N GLU A 147 -5.52 6.64 2.84
CA GLU A 147 -5.86 6.40 1.43
C GLU A 147 -5.01 7.29 0.52
N ALA A 148 -4.96 8.59 0.83
CA ALA A 148 -4.10 9.55 0.15
C ALA A 148 -2.62 9.20 0.30
N LEU A 149 -2.16 8.87 1.52
CA LEU A 149 -0.77 8.48 1.80
C LEU A 149 -0.33 7.37 0.85
N LYS A 150 -1.10 6.30 0.72
CA LYS A 150 -0.69 5.15 -0.09
C LYS A 150 -0.56 5.48 -1.56
N ILE A 151 -1.52 6.23 -2.10
CA ILE A 151 -1.53 6.61 -3.52
C ILE A 151 -0.36 7.56 -3.82
N TRP A 152 -0.15 8.57 -2.99
CA TRP A 152 0.96 9.52 -3.14
C TRP A 152 2.34 8.88 -2.90
N ASP A 153 2.48 7.95 -1.96
CA ASP A 153 3.73 7.18 -1.72
C ASP A 153 4.16 6.46 -3.01
N THR A 154 3.23 5.75 -3.66
CA THR A 154 3.53 5.05 -4.91
C THR A 154 3.70 5.98 -6.11
N THR A 155 3.00 7.12 -6.13
CA THR A 155 3.14 8.12 -7.22
C THR A 155 4.50 8.81 -7.17
N GLN A 156 4.97 9.17 -5.97
CA GLN A 156 6.32 9.70 -5.77
C GLN A 156 7.38 8.69 -6.22
N TYR A 157 7.21 7.41 -5.90
CA TYR A 157 8.12 6.37 -6.39
C TYR A 157 8.09 6.27 -7.92
N GLY A 158 6.90 6.25 -8.53
CA GLY A 158 6.73 6.25 -9.99
C GLY A 158 7.41 7.45 -10.68
N TRP A 159 7.25 8.65 -10.12
CA TRP A 159 7.90 9.86 -10.59
C TRP A 159 9.43 9.71 -10.61
N ASN A 160 10.00 9.26 -9.49
CA ASN A 160 11.45 9.07 -9.39
C ASN A 160 11.98 8.03 -10.38
N ILE A 161 11.20 6.97 -10.67
CA ILE A 161 11.57 5.99 -11.70
C ILE A 161 11.59 6.63 -13.09
N ILE A 162 10.55 7.42 -13.44
CA ILE A 162 10.50 8.09 -14.74
C ILE A 162 11.66 9.08 -14.88
N LEU A 163 11.90 9.91 -13.87
CA LEU A 163 13.02 10.85 -13.87
C LEU A 163 14.37 10.14 -14.05
N ASN A 164 14.60 9.07 -13.29
CA ASN A 164 15.82 8.24 -13.41
C ASN A 164 16.02 7.71 -14.84
N LYS A 165 14.96 7.26 -15.50
CA LYS A 165 15.01 6.79 -16.90
C LYS A 165 15.24 7.93 -17.89
N GLU A 166 14.67 9.10 -17.66
CA GLU A 166 14.91 10.27 -18.51
C GLU A 166 16.37 10.73 -18.42
N ILE A 167 16.94 10.78 -17.22
CA ILE A 167 18.36 11.10 -17.02
C ILE A 167 19.23 10.05 -17.73
N LYS A 168 18.94 8.75 -17.57
CA LYS A 168 19.69 7.70 -18.30
C LYS A 168 19.65 7.89 -19.80
N LYS A 169 18.47 8.14 -20.37
CA LYS A 169 18.30 8.38 -21.81
C LYS A 169 19.09 9.61 -22.26
N TRP A 170 19.11 10.67 -21.46
CA TRP A 170 19.89 11.86 -21.77
C TRP A 170 21.40 11.59 -21.70
N CYS A 171 21.88 10.90 -20.67
CA CYS A 171 23.27 10.48 -20.54
C CYS A 171 23.72 9.65 -21.75
N ASP A 172 22.92 8.67 -22.16
CA ASP A 172 23.23 7.81 -23.32
C ASP A 172 23.30 8.59 -24.63
N LYS A 173 22.39 9.56 -24.81
CA LYS A 173 22.37 10.43 -26.01
C LYS A 173 23.59 11.35 -26.08
N ASN A 174 24.12 11.78 -24.95
CA ASN A 174 25.21 12.76 -24.87
C ASN A 174 26.56 12.10 -24.50
N GLU A 175 26.64 10.77 -24.51
CA GLU A 175 27.86 10.01 -24.21
C GLU A 175 28.47 10.35 -22.84
N VAL A 176 27.62 10.65 -21.85
CA VAL A 176 28.03 10.96 -20.47
C VAL A 176 27.72 9.77 -19.55
N ASP A 177 28.62 9.50 -18.60
CA ASP A 177 28.47 8.42 -17.63
C ASP A 177 27.30 8.67 -16.66
N PHE A 178 26.24 7.85 -16.79
CA PHE A 178 25.06 7.92 -15.95
C PHE A 178 25.33 7.68 -14.46
N GLU A 179 26.25 6.77 -14.12
CA GLU A 179 26.53 6.45 -12.71
C GLU A 179 27.16 7.66 -12.02
N LYS A 180 28.02 8.41 -12.72
CA LYS A 180 28.57 9.67 -12.22
C LYS A 180 27.52 10.77 -12.11
N VAL A 181 26.70 10.96 -13.16
CA VAL A 181 25.68 12.02 -13.23
C VAL A 181 24.57 11.84 -12.19
N TYR A 182 24.11 10.61 -11.98
CA TYR A 182 22.96 10.32 -11.13
C TYR A 182 23.36 9.66 -9.82
N THR A 183 23.98 8.49 -9.85
CA THR A 183 24.18 7.65 -8.65
C THR A 183 25.17 8.29 -7.69
N GLU A 184 26.40 8.53 -8.14
CA GLU A 184 27.49 9.07 -7.32
C GLU A 184 27.16 10.49 -6.83
N ALA A 185 26.67 11.35 -7.72
CA ALA A 185 26.28 12.73 -7.39
C ALA A 185 25.18 12.79 -6.32
N ASN A 186 24.15 11.93 -6.38
CA ASN A 186 23.11 11.92 -5.34
C ASN A 186 23.61 11.33 -4.02
N ILE A 187 24.51 10.34 -4.04
CA ILE A 187 25.11 9.77 -2.82
C ILE A 187 25.92 10.85 -2.10
N SER A 188 26.85 11.52 -2.80
CA SER A 188 27.70 12.55 -2.20
C SER A 188 26.89 13.76 -1.73
N TYR A 189 25.89 14.20 -2.52
CA TYR A 189 24.92 15.23 -2.13
C TYR A 189 24.22 14.88 -0.81
N ASN A 190 23.66 13.67 -0.71
CA ASN A 190 22.93 13.22 0.48
C ASN A 190 23.84 13.11 1.71
N GLN A 191 25.08 12.64 1.53
CA GLN A 191 26.07 12.61 2.61
C GLN A 191 26.40 14.03 3.11
N GLY A 192 26.55 15.00 2.21
CA GLY A 192 26.76 16.41 2.54
C GLY A 192 25.60 16.99 3.35
N TYR A 193 24.37 16.89 2.84
CA TYR A 193 23.19 17.43 3.54
C TYR A 193 22.91 16.74 4.88
N LYS A 194 23.23 15.44 5.02
CA LYS A 194 23.16 14.76 6.31
C LYS A 194 24.14 15.35 7.33
N LYS A 195 25.37 15.66 6.92
CA LYS A 195 26.38 16.32 7.79
C LYS A 195 25.95 17.74 8.19
N LEU A 196 25.26 18.44 7.30
CA LEU A 196 24.70 19.77 7.57
C LEU A 196 23.41 19.74 8.41
N GLY A 197 22.93 18.56 8.82
CA GLY A 197 21.69 18.42 9.59
C GLY A 197 20.41 18.69 8.80
N ARG A 198 20.49 18.70 7.46
CA ARG A 198 19.42 19.07 6.52
C ARG A 198 18.80 17.82 5.87
N ASN A 199 18.17 16.97 6.67
CA ASN A 199 17.65 15.67 6.20
C ASN A 199 16.43 15.78 5.26
N GLU A 200 15.72 16.91 5.28
CA GLU A 200 14.50 17.16 4.52
C GLU A 200 14.74 17.41 3.02
N VAL A 201 15.97 17.68 2.61
CA VAL A 201 16.35 17.83 1.19
C VAL A 201 17.06 16.61 0.63
N LEU A 202 17.16 15.52 1.40
CA LEU A 202 17.73 14.28 0.91
C LEU A 202 16.91 13.75 -0.27
N ARG A 203 17.61 13.38 -1.34
CA ARG A 203 17.02 12.94 -2.59
C ARG A 203 16.95 11.42 -2.64
N PRO A 204 15.85 10.82 -3.13
CA PRO A 204 15.87 9.43 -3.50
C PRO A 204 16.82 9.23 -4.68
N TYR A 205 17.67 8.20 -4.62
CA TYR A 205 18.40 7.72 -5.78
C TYR A 205 18.04 6.25 -6.01
N LEU A 206 17.60 5.94 -7.22
CA LEU A 206 17.13 4.63 -7.61
C LEU A 206 18.15 3.94 -8.52
N LYS A 207 18.30 2.63 -8.37
CA LYS A 207 19.01 1.82 -9.37
C LYS A 207 18.25 1.90 -10.70
N TYR A 208 18.97 2.20 -11.79
CA TYR A 208 18.38 2.14 -13.11
C TYR A 208 17.96 0.71 -13.46
N MET A 209 16.74 0.59 -13.99
CA MET A 209 16.18 -0.66 -14.48
C MET A 209 15.68 -0.43 -15.91
N LYS A 210 16.05 -1.29 -16.86
CA LYS A 210 15.54 -1.23 -18.24
C LYS A 210 14.03 -1.58 -18.28
N GLY A 211 13.33 -1.10 -19.31
CA GLY A 211 11.94 -1.47 -19.60
C GLY A 211 10.91 -0.61 -18.88
N LYS A 212 9.62 -0.96 -19.01
CA LYS A 212 8.51 -0.25 -18.35
C LYS A 212 8.52 -0.45 -16.84
N ILE A 213 7.87 0.45 -16.10
CA ILE A 213 7.46 0.23 -14.71
C ILE A 213 6.53 -0.98 -14.70
N GLY A 214 7.03 -2.10 -14.17
CA GLY A 214 6.30 -3.35 -14.01
C GLY A 214 5.52 -3.45 -12.70
N GLY A 215 4.95 -4.63 -12.47
CA GLY A 215 4.14 -4.91 -11.29
C GLY A 215 2.78 -4.22 -11.29
N HIS A 216 2.03 -4.39 -10.20
CA HIS A 216 0.64 -3.93 -10.12
C HIS A 216 0.48 -2.59 -9.40
N CYS A 217 1.40 -2.19 -8.51
CA CYS A 217 1.17 -1.04 -7.62
C CYS A 217 1.22 0.33 -8.30
N VAL A 218 2.36 0.71 -8.90
CA VAL A 218 2.61 2.10 -9.30
C VAL A 218 1.64 2.57 -10.37
N MET A 219 1.50 1.79 -11.45
CA MET A 219 0.65 2.17 -12.58
C MET A 219 -0.84 2.16 -12.24
N GLN A 220 -1.31 1.18 -11.46
CA GLN A 220 -2.72 1.14 -11.05
C GLN A 220 -3.04 2.29 -10.09
N ASN A 221 -2.15 2.58 -9.13
CA ASN A 221 -2.37 3.68 -8.19
C ASN A 221 -2.34 5.05 -8.88
N CYS A 222 -1.53 5.22 -9.94
CA CYS A 222 -1.59 6.44 -10.76
C CYS A 222 -2.96 6.62 -11.42
N LYS A 223 -3.58 5.53 -11.90
CA LYS A 223 -4.95 5.57 -12.45
C LYS A 223 -6.00 5.92 -11.40
N ILE A 224 -5.82 5.44 -10.17
CA ILE A 224 -6.71 5.80 -9.04
C ILE A 224 -6.55 7.28 -8.65
N LEU A 225 -5.33 7.83 -8.70
CA LEU A 225 -5.06 9.22 -8.35
C LEU A 225 -5.64 10.22 -9.35
N ASP A 226 -5.45 9.94 -10.64
CA ASP A 226 -5.82 10.81 -11.78
C ASP A 226 -5.42 12.29 -11.63
N SER A 227 -4.17 12.53 -11.23
CA SER A 227 -3.55 13.85 -11.20
C SER A 227 -2.68 14.10 -12.43
N ASP A 228 -2.28 15.35 -12.68
CA ASP A 228 -1.37 15.69 -13.79
C ASP A 228 -0.08 14.90 -13.74
N ILE A 229 0.52 14.79 -12.54
CA ILE A 229 1.75 14.03 -12.36
C ILE A 229 1.55 12.54 -12.63
N ALA A 230 0.40 11.97 -12.23
CA ALA A 230 0.06 10.59 -12.50
C ALA A 230 -0.12 10.34 -14.00
N ARG A 231 -0.80 11.25 -14.71
CA ARG A 231 -0.94 11.20 -16.17
C ARG A 231 0.42 11.29 -16.88
N ILE A 232 1.32 12.15 -16.43
CA ILE A 232 2.70 12.22 -16.95
C ILE A 232 3.41 10.88 -16.77
N ILE A 233 3.37 10.30 -15.56
CA ILE A 233 3.99 9.00 -15.29
C ILE A 233 3.45 7.93 -16.23
N ILE A 234 2.12 7.84 -16.39
CA ILE A 234 1.46 6.89 -17.30
C ILE A 234 1.92 7.08 -18.74
N ASN A 235 1.87 8.32 -19.24
CA ASN A 235 2.22 8.63 -20.61
C ASN A 235 3.69 8.35 -20.92
N LYS A 236 4.60 8.73 -20.01
CA LYS A 236 6.04 8.45 -20.15
C LYS A 236 6.31 6.96 -20.09
N ASN A 237 5.67 6.23 -19.18
CA ASN A 237 5.83 4.79 -19.07
C ASN A 237 5.38 4.04 -20.32
N ASN A 238 4.26 4.46 -20.92
CA ASN A 238 3.71 3.82 -22.12
C ASN A 238 4.63 3.96 -23.35
N LYS A 239 5.43 5.03 -23.41
CA LYS A 239 6.39 5.31 -24.49
C LYS A 239 7.74 4.59 -24.34
N ILE A 240 7.98 3.88 -23.24
CA ILE A 240 9.20 3.08 -23.07
C ILE A 240 9.05 1.78 -23.86
N ASN A 241 9.92 1.53 -24.83
CA ASN A 241 9.96 0.27 -25.57
C ASN A 241 10.65 -0.83 -24.74
N PHE A 242 10.33 -2.09 -25.03
CA PHE A 242 10.88 -3.27 -24.35
C PHE A 242 12.38 -3.46 -24.62
#